data_AF-A0A939Z0D9-F1
#
_entry.id   AF-A0A939Z0D9-F1
#
_cell.length_a   1.000
_cell.length_b   1.000
_cell.length_c   1.000
_cell.angle_alpha   90.00
_cell.angle_beta   90.00
_cell.angle_gamma   90.00
#
_symmetry.space_group_name_H-M   'P 1'
#
loop_
_entity.id
_entity.type
_entity.pdbx_description
1 polymer ?
#
loop_
_entity_poly.entity_id
_entity_poly.type
_entity_poly.pdbx_seq_one_letter_code
_entity_poly.pdbx_strand_id
1 'polypeptide(L)'
;MFKKCCALVLCVLLAAAPLAFAEPVPSDQFFTRAKDALELLAKGKEKDALEKLAFVYALPDDSDEAFLKFVKDYLPKLDKKTVQREVAVCYWEDVSKLWLLAVPISEPKDDDVMALVLLSEDFETFTGYAALSWAEVNEGTANSEYVWWNVEYDPGTLALYAD
;
A
#
# COMPACT_ATOMS: atom_id res chain seq x y z
N MET A 1 16.64 -56.04 12.87
CA MET A 1 15.38 -55.36 13.25
C MET A 1 15.51 -53.84 13.49
N PHE A 2 16.66 -53.18 13.22
CA PHE A 2 16.87 -51.76 13.55
C PHE A 2 16.52 -50.74 12.44
N LYS A 3 16.26 -51.16 11.19
CA LYS A 3 16.02 -50.23 10.06
C LYS A 3 14.62 -49.61 10.03
N LYS A 4 13.65 -50.16 10.76
CA LYS A 4 12.25 -49.68 10.74
C LYS A 4 11.95 -48.57 11.75
N CYS A 5 12.83 -48.37 12.75
CA CYS A 5 12.65 -47.33 13.77
C CYS A 5 13.18 -45.95 13.32
N CYS A 6 14.18 -45.90 12.44
CA CYS A 6 14.73 -44.63 11.95
C CYS A 6 13.76 -43.84 11.06
N ALA A 7 12.92 -44.53 10.28
CA ALA A 7 11.96 -43.87 9.38
C ALA A 7 10.84 -43.15 10.16
N LEU A 8 10.43 -43.70 11.31
CA LEU A 8 9.35 -43.15 12.12
C LEU A 8 9.78 -41.88 12.88
N VAL A 9 11.06 -41.81 13.30
CA VAL A 9 11.63 -40.62 13.95
C VAL A 9 11.82 -39.47 12.93
N LEU A 10 12.18 -39.78 11.68
CA LEU A 10 12.33 -38.77 10.63
C LEU A 10 10.97 -38.11 10.28
N CYS A 11 9.88 -38.87 10.19
CA CYS A 11 8.55 -38.32 9.91
C CYS A 11 8.01 -37.44 11.05
N VAL A 12 8.34 -37.76 12.32
CA VAL A 12 7.94 -36.93 13.48
C VAL A 12 8.75 -35.64 13.54
N LEU A 13 10.02 -35.66 13.14
CA LEU A 13 10.86 -34.45 13.05
C LEU A 13 10.45 -33.52 11.90
N LEU A 14 9.95 -34.05 10.77
CA LEU A 14 9.38 -33.23 9.69
C LEU A 14 8.00 -32.65 10.03
N ALA A 15 7.22 -33.29 10.90
CA ALA A 15 5.94 -32.75 11.38
C ALA A 15 6.11 -31.64 12.44
N ALA A 16 7.33 -31.51 13.00
CA ALA A 16 7.74 -30.40 13.86
C ALA A 16 8.45 -29.28 13.06
N ALA A 17 8.33 -29.26 11.73
CA ALA A 17 8.67 -28.08 10.97
C ALA A 17 7.84 -26.91 11.52
N PRO A 18 8.46 -25.74 11.81
CA PRO A 18 7.67 -24.56 12.13
C PRO A 18 6.68 -24.38 10.99
N LEU A 19 5.39 -24.29 11.30
CA LEU A 19 4.41 -23.79 10.36
C LEU A 19 5.02 -22.50 9.83
N ALA A 20 5.41 -22.49 8.56
CA ALA A 20 5.84 -21.30 7.89
C ALA A 20 4.59 -20.41 7.89
N PHE A 21 4.46 -19.57 8.92
CA PHE A 21 3.55 -18.45 8.90
C PHE A 21 4.02 -17.64 7.71
N ALA A 22 3.27 -17.75 6.60
CA ALA A 22 3.49 -16.87 5.47
C ALA A 22 3.48 -15.46 6.04
N GLU A 23 4.55 -14.70 5.77
CA GLU A 23 4.58 -13.30 6.14
C GLU A 23 3.32 -12.64 5.55
N PRO A 24 2.60 -11.82 6.34
CA PRO A 24 1.42 -11.15 5.85
C PRO A 24 1.81 -10.35 4.60
N VAL A 25 1.02 -10.48 3.54
CA VAL A 25 1.19 -9.75 2.29
C VAL A 25 -0.04 -8.88 2.05
N PRO A 26 0.11 -7.69 1.44
CA PRO A 26 -1.03 -6.83 1.17
C PRO A 26 -1.97 -7.48 0.16
N SER A 27 -3.27 -7.48 0.45
CA SER A 27 -4.29 -8.00 -0.46
C SER A 27 -4.58 -7.00 -1.60
N ASP A 28 -5.07 -7.48 -2.75
CA ASP A 28 -5.54 -6.59 -3.82
C ASP A 28 -6.64 -5.62 -3.36
N GLN A 29 -7.43 -6.04 -2.38
CA GLN A 29 -8.46 -5.21 -1.78
C GLN A 29 -7.87 -4.03 -0.99
N PHE A 30 -6.70 -4.20 -0.37
CA PHE A 30 -5.98 -3.12 0.31
C PHE A 30 -5.63 -1.99 -0.68
N PHE A 31 -5.02 -2.33 -1.82
CA PHE A 31 -4.75 -1.38 -2.89
C PHE A 31 -6.03 -0.77 -3.48
N THR A 32 -7.04 -1.60 -3.74
CA THR A 32 -8.30 -1.16 -4.34
C THR A 32 -9.03 -0.15 -3.45
N ARG A 33 -9.05 -0.36 -2.13
CA ARG A 33 -9.67 0.58 -1.17
C ARG A 33 -9.02 1.96 -1.24
N ALA A 34 -7.69 2.03 -1.25
CA ALA A 34 -6.98 3.31 -1.33
C ALA A 34 -7.24 4.04 -2.66
N LYS A 35 -7.20 3.31 -3.78
CA LYS A 35 -7.47 3.87 -5.11
C LYS A 35 -8.91 4.36 -5.25
N ASP A 36 -9.88 3.58 -4.78
CA ASP A 36 -11.30 3.96 -4.74
C ASP A 36 -11.51 5.20 -3.87
N ALA A 37 -10.87 5.26 -2.70
CA ALA A 37 -10.97 6.40 -1.80
C ALA A 37 -10.42 7.68 -2.44
N LEU A 38 -9.26 7.59 -3.09
CA LEU A 38 -8.67 8.73 -3.81
C LEU A 38 -9.59 9.21 -4.96
N GLU A 39 -10.20 8.29 -5.71
CA GLU A 39 -11.19 8.63 -6.74
C GLU A 39 -12.44 9.31 -6.17
N LEU A 40 -12.92 8.86 -5.00
CA LEU A 40 -14.05 9.45 -4.32
C LEU A 40 -13.72 10.86 -3.81
N LEU A 41 -12.53 11.07 -3.24
CA LEU A 41 -12.01 12.39 -2.86
C LEU A 41 -11.95 13.33 -4.06
N ALA A 42 -11.41 12.86 -5.19
CA ALA A 42 -11.33 13.64 -6.43
C ALA A 42 -12.71 14.02 -7.00
N LYS A 43 -13.76 13.25 -6.67
CA LYS A 43 -15.16 13.51 -7.04
C LYS A 43 -15.91 14.38 -6.01
N GLY A 44 -15.27 14.78 -4.91
CA GLY A 44 -15.91 15.50 -3.81
C GLY A 44 -16.85 14.63 -2.96
N LYS A 45 -16.68 13.30 -3.01
CA LYS A 45 -17.45 12.32 -2.22
C LYS A 45 -16.68 11.93 -0.96
N GLU A 46 -16.43 12.91 -0.11
CA GLU A 46 -15.55 12.79 1.06
C GLU A 46 -16.02 11.71 2.04
N LYS A 47 -17.33 11.67 2.34
CA LYS A 47 -17.91 10.66 3.24
C LYS A 47 -17.69 9.24 2.73
N ASP A 48 -17.99 9.00 1.45
CA ASP A 48 -17.82 7.68 0.84
C ASP A 48 -16.34 7.26 0.83
N ALA A 49 -15.42 8.22 0.67
CA ALA A 49 -13.98 7.96 0.71
C ALA A 49 -13.50 7.55 2.11
N LEU A 50 -13.96 8.23 3.15
CA LEU A 50 -13.64 7.90 4.54
C LEU A 50 -14.16 6.51 4.93
N GLU A 51 -15.38 6.16 4.51
CA GLU A 51 -15.95 4.82 4.71
C GLU A 51 -15.10 3.72 4.05
N LYS A 52 -14.43 4.01 2.93
CA LYS A 52 -13.53 3.07 2.24
C LYS A 52 -12.20 2.88 2.94
N LEU A 53 -11.64 3.96 3.51
CA LEU A 53 -10.33 3.93 4.17
C LEU A 53 -10.40 3.20 5.52
N ALA A 54 -11.54 3.28 6.22
CA ALA A 54 -11.71 2.60 7.52
C ALA A 54 -10.54 2.92 8.48
N PHE A 55 -10.25 4.21 8.65
CA PHE A 55 -9.17 4.67 9.53
C PHE A 55 -9.39 4.21 10.97
N VAL A 56 -8.30 3.81 11.62
CA VAL A 56 -8.20 3.64 13.06
C VAL A 56 -7.15 4.63 13.53
N TYR A 57 -7.60 5.83 13.88
CA TYR A 57 -6.71 6.91 14.30
C TYR A 57 -6.03 6.56 15.61
N ALA A 58 -4.70 6.55 15.61
CA ALA A 58 -3.89 6.27 16.79
C ALA A 58 -3.71 7.49 17.69
N LEU A 59 -3.74 8.71 17.12
CA LEU A 59 -3.53 9.96 17.85
C LEU A 59 -4.83 10.74 18.07
N PRO A 60 -4.96 11.52 19.16
CA PRO A 60 -6.17 12.29 19.46
C PRO A 60 -6.47 13.42 18.47
N ASP A 61 -5.42 13.94 17.82
CA ASP A 61 -5.52 15.06 16.87
C ASP A 61 -5.84 14.57 15.45
N ASP A 62 -5.79 13.25 15.22
CA ASP A 62 -6.18 12.66 13.96
C ASP A 62 -7.70 12.47 13.94
N SER A 63 -8.34 13.06 12.94
CA SER A 63 -9.77 12.94 12.70
C SER A 63 -10.07 12.93 11.20
N ASP A 64 -11.29 12.53 10.85
CA ASP A 64 -11.78 12.60 9.48
C ASP A 64 -11.70 14.03 8.93
N GLU A 65 -12.05 15.04 9.73
CA GLU A 65 -11.93 16.45 9.33
C GLU A 65 -10.48 16.90 9.14
N ALA A 66 -9.57 16.44 10.01
CA ALA A 66 -8.15 16.72 9.89
C ALA A 66 -7.58 16.12 8.59
N PHE A 67 -7.96 14.88 8.27
CA PHE A 67 -7.60 14.22 7.02
C PHE A 67 -8.12 14.96 5.79
N LEU A 68 -9.40 15.33 5.77
CA LEU A 68 -9.98 16.05 4.62
C LEU A 68 -9.32 17.42 4.43
N LYS A 69 -9.02 18.11 5.53
CA LYS A 69 -8.24 19.36 5.47
C LYS A 69 -6.85 19.12 4.90
N PHE A 70 -6.17 18.06 5.35
CA PHE A 70 -4.87 17.66 4.84
C PHE A 70 -4.91 17.41 3.32
N VAL A 71 -5.87 16.62 2.84
CA VAL A 71 -6.03 16.35 1.39
C VAL A 71 -6.17 17.64 0.61
N LYS A 72 -6.97 18.59 1.11
CA LYS A 72 -7.16 19.88 0.46
C LYS A 72 -5.89 20.73 0.42
N ASP A 73 -5.11 20.72 1.49
CA ASP A 73 -3.92 21.56 1.63
C ASP A 73 -2.72 21.00 0.85
N TYR A 74 -2.54 19.67 0.86
CA TYR A 74 -1.33 19.01 0.34
C TYR A 74 -1.54 18.30 -1.01
N LEU A 75 -2.79 18.00 -1.39
CA LEU A 75 -3.12 17.45 -2.70
C LEU A 75 -4.03 18.40 -3.51
N PRO A 76 -3.67 19.69 -3.67
CA PRO A 76 -4.56 20.69 -4.29
C PRO A 76 -4.82 20.45 -5.78
N LYS A 77 -4.01 19.60 -6.43
CA LYS A 77 -4.15 19.22 -7.84
C LYS A 77 -4.98 17.93 -8.03
N LEU A 78 -5.56 17.39 -6.95
CA LEU A 78 -6.40 16.20 -7.04
C LEU A 78 -7.66 16.51 -7.88
N ASP A 79 -7.71 15.94 -9.09
CA ASP A 79 -8.82 16.12 -10.03
C ASP A 79 -9.34 14.75 -10.51
N LYS A 80 -10.65 14.65 -10.65
CA LYS A 80 -11.34 13.43 -11.12
C LYS A 80 -10.88 12.93 -12.49
N LYS A 81 -10.29 13.79 -13.33
CA LYS A 81 -9.80 13.46 -14.67
C LYS A 81 -8.40 12.89 -14.67
N THR A 82 -7.64 13.15 -13.61
CA THR A 82 -6.23 12.79 -13.54
C THR A 82 -5.98 11.64 -12.58
N VAL A 83 -6.90 11.36 -11.65
CA VAL A 83 -6.73 10.32 -10.63
C VAL A 83 -6.25 9.00 -11.21
N GLN A 84 -5.18 8.47 -10.63
CA GLN A 84 -4.55 7.23 -11.09
C GLN A 84 -5.25 6.01 -10.44
N ARG A 85 -5.59 4.99 -11.24
CA ARG A 85 -6.26 3.74 -10.78
C ARG A 85 -5.50 2.44 -11.01
N GLU A 86 -4.39 2.49 -11.73
CA GLU A 86 -3.56 1.36 -12.14
C GLU A 86 -2.34 1.20 -11.23
N VAL A 87 -1.64 2.29 -10.94
CA VAL A 87 -0.40 2.32 -10.17
C VAL A 87 -0.68 2.57 -8.70
N ALA A 88 -0.14 1.70 -7.87
CA ALA A 88 0.00 1.91 -6.43
C ALA A 88 1.12 0.99 -5.93
N VAL A 89 1.84 1.44 -4.91
CA VAL A 89 2.92 0.68 -4.30
C VAL A 89 2.78 0.66 -2.79
N CYS A 90 3.00 -0.51 -2.21
CA CYS A 90 3.12 -0.68 -0.77
C CYS A 90 4.56 -1.06 -0.44
N TYR A 91 5.19 -0.37 0.51
CA TYR A 91 6.55 -0.67 0.93
C TYR A 91 6.74 -0.50 2.43
N TRP A 92 7.73 -1.18 2.99
CA TRP A 92 8.08 -1.08 4.40
C TRP A 92 8.94 0.14 4.67
N GLU A 93 8.56 0.98 5.63
CA GLU A 93 9.42 2.06 6.12
C GLU A 93 10.05 1.67 7.46
N ASP A 94 11.37 1.52 7.43
CA ASP A 94 12.11 0.96 8.56
C ASP A 94 12.17 1.87 9.79
N VAL A 95 12.02 3.18 9.61
CA VAL A 95 12.09 4.17 10.70
C VAL A 95 10.80 4.16 11.51
N SER A 96 9.65 4.25 10.85
CA SER A 96 8.34 4.23 11.50
C SER A 96 7.86 2.82 11.84
N LYS A 97 8.44 1.78 11.22
CA LYS A 97 7.98 0.40 11.30
C LYS A 97 6.52 0.27 10.85
N LEU A 98 6.18 0.97 9.77
CA LEU A 98 4.86 0.97 9.16
C LEU A 98 4.95 0.64 7.67
N TRP A 99 3.86 0.07 7.15
CA TRP A 99 3.63 -0.09 5.73
C TRP A 99 3.09 1.21 5.15
N LEU A 100 3.75 1.71 4.11
CA LEU A 100 3.34 2.90 3.37
C LEU A 100 2.72 2.45 2.06
N LEU A 101 1.43 2.71 1.89
CA LEU A 101 0.69 2.53 0.65
C LEU A 101 0.58 3.87 -0.08
N ALA A 102 1.35 4.04 -1.15
CA ALA A 102 1.37 5.23 -1.97
C ALA A 102 0.48 5.07 -3.21
N VAL A 103 -0.44 6.02 -3.41
CA VAL A 103 -1.27 6.14 -4.61
C VAL A 103 -1.06 7.54 -5.22
N PRO A 104 -0.48 7.65 -6.43
CA PRO A 104 -0.23 8.94 -7.06
C PRO A 104 -1.54 9.62 -7.49
N ILE A 105 -1.62 10.94 -7.34
CA ILE A 105 -2.85 11.71 -7.69
C ILE A 105 -3.02 11.90 -9.20
N SER A 106 -1.97 11.63 -9.96
CA SER A 106 -1.96 11.59 -11.41
C SER A 106 -1.01 10.51 -11.92
N GLU A 107 -0.96 10.30 -13.23
CA GLU A 107 0.06 9.43 -13.80
C GLU A 107 1.46 9.89 -13.38
N PRO A 108 2.29 9.03 -12.76
CA PRO A 108 3.56 9.42 -12.16
C PRO A 108 4.69 9.50 -13.20
N LYS A 109 4.47 10.29 -14.24
CA LYS A 109 5.44 10.53 -15.33
C LYS A 109 6.64 11.38 -14.92
N ASP A 110 6.46 12.17 -13.86
CA ASP A 110 7.44 13.11 -13.33
C ASP A 110 7.56 12.93 -11.81
N ASP A 111 8.75 13.17 -11.28
CA ASP A 111 9.07 13.04 -9.85
C ASP A 111 8.24 13.96 -8.94
N ASP A 112 7.75 15.09 -9.48
CA ASP A 112 6.96 16.09 -8.77
C ASP A 112 5.48 15.70 -8.57
N VAL A 113 5.06 14.54 -9.10
CA VAL A 113 3.69 14.07 -8.92
C VAL A 113 3.47 13.70 -7.46
N MET A 114 2.51 14.35 -6.80
CA MET A 114 2.17 14.02 -5.41
C MET A 114 1.42 12.68 -5.33
N ALA A 115 1.65 11.96 -4.24
CA ALA A 115 0.93 10.76 -3.87
C ALA A 115 0.24 10.92 -2.53
N LEU A 116 -0.97 10.39 -2.43
CA LEU A 116 -1.58 10.09 -1.14
C LEU A 116 -0.89 8.85 -0.59
N VAL A 117 -0.28 8.97 0.58
CA VAL A 117 0.37 7.86 1.27
C VAL A 117 -0.44 7.52 2.51
N LEU A 118 -0.81 6.25 2.65
CA LEU A 118 -1.57 5.74 3.78
C LEU A 118 -0.70 4.78 4.57
N LEU A 119 -0.70 4.94 5.90
CA LEU A 119 0.14 4.18 6.82
C LEU A 119 -0.68 3.04 7.42
N SER A 120 -0.10 1.84 7.49
CA SER A 120 -0.75 0.63 8.02
C SER A 120 0.22 -0.24 8.81
N GLU A 121 -0.27 -0.90 9.85
CA GLU A 121 0.49 -1.91 10.60
C GLU A 121 0.20 -3.34 10.11
N ASP A 122 -0.99 -3.56 9.54
CA ASP A 122 -1.60 -4.89 9.39
C ASP A 122 -2.16 -5.20 7.99
N PHE A 123 -2.10 -4.25 7.04
CA PHE A 123 -2.75 -4.30 5.73
C PHE A 123 -4.29 -4.38 5.74
N GLU A 124 -4.91 -4.23 6.91
CA GLU A 124 -6.36 -4.26 7.09
C GLU A 124 -6.90 -2.85 7.37
N THR A 125 -6.21 -2.09 8.22
CA THR A 125 -6.59 -0.76 8.64
C THR A 125 -5.52 0.27 8.29
N PHE A 126 -5.93 1.52 8.12
CA PHE A 126 -5.00 2.65 8.01
C PHE A 126 -4.94 3.39 9.35
N THR A 127 -3.74 3.66 9.84
CA THR A 127 -3.49 4.32 11.12
C THR A 127 -3.03 5.77 10.96
N GLY A 128 -2.66 6.17 9.73
CA GLY A 128 -2.23 7.52 9.42
C GLY A 128 -2.17 7.81 7.92
N TYR A 129 -1.77 9.02 7.58
CA TYR A 129 -1.67 9.50 6.21
C TYR A 129 -0.54 10.52 6.04
N ALA A 130 0.00 10.60 4.83
CA ALA A 130 1.02 11.55 4.42
C ALA A 130 0.85 11.90 2.93
N ALA A 131 1.62 12.89 2.48
CA ALA A 131 1.68 13.32 1.09
C ALA A 131 3.15 13.44 0.73
N LEU A 132 3.58 12.60 -0.20
CA LEU A 132 4.95 12.55 -0.68
C LEU A 132 4.95 12.82 -2.18
N SER A 133 6.03 13.41 -2.67
CA SER A 133 6.31 13.43 -4.10
C SER A 133 6.62 12.01 -4.60
N TRP A 134 6.48 11.79 -5.90
CA TRP A 134 6.80 10.50 -6.49
C TRP A 134 8.30 10.18 -6.41
N ALA A 135 9.16 11.20 -6.45
CA ALA A 135 10.58 11.06 -6.14
C ALA A 135 10.81 10.44 -4.74
N GLU A 136 10.14 10.96 -3.71
CA GLU A 136 10.26 10.44 -2.33
C GLU A 136 9.71 9.02 -2.22
N VAL A 137 8.62 8.70 -2.93
CA VAL A 137 8.09 7.32 -3.00
C VAL A 137 9.09 6.38 -3.69
N ASN A 138 9.69 6.80 -4.81
CA ASN A 138 10.72 6.03 -5.50
C ASN A 138 11.96 5.81 -4.63
N GLU A 139 12.40 6.81 -3.89
CA GLU A 139 13.50 6.68 -2.92
C GLU A 139 13.14 5.72 -1.79
N GLY A 140 11.93 5.85 -1.22
CA GLY A 140 11.45 4.96 -0.15
C GLY A 140 11.37 3.50 -0.61
N THR A 141 10.81 3.25 -1.79
CA THR A 141 10.74 1.89 -2.38
C THR A 141 12.13 1.33 -2.69
N ALA A 142 13.05 2.12 -3.23
CA ALA A 142 14.41 1.67 -3.54
C ALA A 142 15.23 1.30 -2.28
N ASN A 143 14.93 1.94 -1.15
CA ASN A 143 15.59 1.70 0.13
C ASN A 143 14.88 0.63 0.98
N SER A 144 13.71 0.15 0.57
CA SER A 144 12.93 -0.83 1.33
C SER A 144 13.29 -2.26 0.99
N GLU A 145 13.36 -3.13 1.99
CA GLU A 145 13.54 -4.57 1.80
C GLU A 145 12.26 -5.27 1.30
N TYR A 146 11.10 -4.64 1.48
CA TYR A 146 9.80 -5.21 1.15
C TYR A 146 8.97 -4.22 0.33
N VAL A 147 8.70 -4.58 -0.92
CA VAL A 147 7.95 -3.76 -1.86
C VAL A 147 6.95 -4.62 -2.63
N TRP A 148 5.70 -4.17 -2.68
CA TRP A 148 4.64 -4.76 -3.50
C TRP A 148 3.97 -3.71 -4.37
N TRP A 149 4.04 -3.93 -5.67
CA TRP A 149 3.33 -3.15 -6.65
C TRP A 149 2.01 -3.84 -6.99
N ASN A 150 0.91 -3.08 -7.02
CA ASN A 150 -0.34 -3.58 -7.62
C ASN A 150 -0.18 -3.70 -9.14
N VAL A 151 0.44 -2.69 -9.74
CA VAL A 151 1.00 -2.70 -11.08
C VAL A 151 2.30 -1.90 -10.99
N GLU A 152 3.41 -2.53 -11.37
CA GLU A 152 4.71 -1.85 -11.39
C GLU A 152 4.66 -0.76 -12.47
N TYR A 153 4.93 0.49 -12.09
CA TYR A 153 5.01 1.56 -13.05
C TYR A 153 6.38 1.55 -13.71
N ASP A 154 6.41 1.08 -14.96
CA ASP A 154 7.59 1.17 -15.81
C ASP A 154 7.30 2.12 -16.99
N PRO A 155 7.80 3.37 -16.95
CA PRO A 155 7.62 4.33 -18.04
C PRO A 155 8.34 3.92 -19.34
N GLY A 156 9.11 2.81 -19.35
CA GLY A 156 9.88 2.30 -20.48
C GLY A 156 9.34 1.02 -21.14
N THR A 157 8.39 0.30 -20.54
CA THR A 157 7.87 -0.93 -21.15
C THR A 157 6.78 -0.62 -22.17
N LEU A 158 7.13 -0.73 -23.46
CA LEU A 158 6.16 -0.84 -24.56
C LEU A 158 5.15 -1.94 -24.22
N ALA A 159 3.90 -1.55 -23.96
CA ALA A 159 2.79 -2.49 -23.90
C ALA A 159 2.65 -3.17 -25.28
N LEU A 160 3.19 -4.38 -25.41
CA LEU A 160 2.93 -5.24 -26.56
C LEU A 160 1.47 -5.72 -26.44
N TYR A 161 0.55 -4.96 -27.02
CA TYR A 161 -0.78 -5.48 -27.33
C TYR A 161 -0.60 -6.56 -28.40
N ALA A 162 -0.96 -7.80 -28.06
CA ALA A 162 -1.20 -8.83 -29.07
C ALA A 162 -2.59 -8.56 -29.69
N ASP A 163 -2.62 -8.37 -31.01
CA ASP A 163 -3.84 -8.27 -31.84
C ASP A 163 -4.73 -9.51 -31.72
#